data_AF-A0A6L4AVC9-F1
#
_entry.id   AF-A0A6L4AVC9-F1
#
_cell.length_a   1.000
_cell.length_b   1.000
_cell.length_c   1.000
_cell.angle_alpha   90.00
_cell.angle_beta   90.00
_cell.angle_gamma   90.00
#
_symmetry.space_group_name_H-M   'P 1'
#
loop_
_entity.id
_entity.type
_entity.pdbx_description
1 polymer ?
#
loop_
_entity_poly.entity_id
_entity_poly.type
_entity_poly.pdbx_seq_one_letter_code
_entity_poly.pdbx_strand_id
1 'polypeptide(L)'
;MSEAGAAALLVSALSIGVVHTLLGPDHYVPFVALARSRAWSLRRTLGVTALCGVGHVAGSIALGALGVAAGWALGGLVEIENLRGELAGALLLGVGLAWTAWGVRRALRARPHEHLHAHA
;
A
#
# COMPACT_ATOMS: atom_id res chain seq x y z
N MET A 1 26.91 -5.81 -19.46
CA MET A 1 26.72 -5.84 -17.99
C MET A 1 27.58 -6.97 -17.44
N SER A 2 28.41 -6.73 -16.42
CA SER A 2 29.09 -7.82 -15.72
C SER A 2 28.07 -8.65 -14.92
N GLU A 3 28.34 -9.94 -14.71
CA GLU A 3 27.48 -10.80 -13.88
C GLU A 3 27.30 -10.21 -12.46
N ALA A 4 28.35 -9.60 -11.92
CA ALA A 4 28.32 -8.89 -10.64
C ALA A 4 27.31 -7.72 -10.63
N GLY A 5 27.17 -6.99 -11.73
CA GLY A 5 26.22 -5.88 -11.84
C GLY A 5 24.76 -6.35 -11.88
N ALA A 6 24.48 -7.43 -12.61
CA ALA A 6 23.14 -8.01 -12.66
C ALA A 6 22.71 -8.57 -11.30
N ALA A 7 23.62 -9.25 -10.60
CA ALA A 7 23.37 -9.76 -9.25
C ALA A 7 23.06 -8.63 -8.26
N ALA A 8 23.81 -7.52 -8.30
CA ALA A 8 23.58 -6.37 -7.43
C ALA A 8 22.20 -5.73 -7.67
N LEU A 9 21.76 -5.60 -8.93
CA LEU A 9 20.45 -5.07 -9.26
C LEU A 9 19.31 -5.98 -8.77
N LEU A 10 19.45 -7.30 -8.96
CA LEU A 10 18.45 -8.28 -8.51
C LEU A 10 18.31 -8.28 -6.99
N VAL A 11 19.43 -8.30 -6.27
CA VAL A 11 19.44 -8.24 -4.80
C VAL A 11 18.81 -6.93 -4.32
N SER A 12 19.19 -5.80 -4.91
CA SER A 12 18.64 -4.49 -4.54
C SER A 12 17.14 -4.42 -4.78
N ALA A 13 16.66 -4.87 -5.95
CA ALA A 13 15.25 -4.88 -6.28
C ALA A 13 14.44 -5.79 -5.34
N LEU A 14 14.96 -6.98 -5.02
CA LEU A 14 14.33 -7.89 -4.07
C LEU A 14 14.28 -7.30 -2.67
N SER A 15 15.39 -6.75 -2.17
CA SER A 15 15.48 -6.15 -0.85
C SER A 15 14.54 -4.97 -0.70
N ILE A 16 14.57 -4.02 -1.64
CA ILE A 16 13.69 -2.85 -1.62
C ILE A 16 12.23 -3.29 -1.72
N GLY A 17 11.91 -4.19 -2.66
CA GLY A 17 10.57 -4.75 -2.86
C GLY A 17 9.96 -5.36 -1.60
N VAL A 18 10.72 -6.23 -0.94
CA VAL A 18 10.29 -6.92 0.29
C VAL A 18 10.19 -5.93 1.44
N VAL A 19 11.24 -5.14 1.70
CA VAL A 19 11.29 -4.25 2.85
C VAL A 19 10.22 -3.17 2.76
N HIS A 20 10.02 -2.53 1.59
CA HIS A 20 8.98 -1.51 1.45
C HIS A 20 7.58 -2.10 1.62
N THR A 21 7.34 -3.34 1.20
CA THR A 21 6.01 -3.96 1.28
C THR A 21 5.70 -4.36 2.72
N LEU A 22 6.70 -4.84 3.44
CA LEU A 22 6.56 -5.17 4.86
C LEU A 22 6.37 -3.93 5.73
N LEU A 23 7.12 -2.86 5.45
CA LEU A 23 7.07 -1.62 6.23
C LEU A 23 5.93 -0.69 5.79
N GLY A 24 5.45 -0.82 4.55
CA GLY A 24 4.38 -0.01 3.97
C GLY A 24 3.01 -0.64 4.18
N PRO A 25 2.21 -0.20 5.18
CA PRO A 25 0.86 -0.71 5.37
C PRO A 25 -0.06 -0.46 4.16
N ASP A 26 0.26 0.55 3.34
CA ASP A 26 -0.46 0.91 2.13
C ASP A 26 -0.45 -0.20 1.06
N HIS A 27 0.50 -1.14 1.12
CA HIS A 27 0.63 -2.21 0.12
C HIS A 27 -0.09 -3.51 0.51
N TYR A 28 -0.37 -3.76 1.79
CA TYR A 28 -1.06 -4.98 2.24
C TYR A 28 -2.40 -4.73 2.95
N VAL A 29 -2.54 -3.63 3.70
CA VAL A 29 -3.76 -3.34 4.47
C VAL A 29 -5.01 -3.27 3.59
N PRO A 30 -4.99 -2.65 2.39
CA PRO A 30 -6.16 -2.62 1.52
C PRO A 30 -6.63 -4.03 1.12
N PHE A 31 -5.70 -4.92 0.78
CA PHE A 31 -6.03 -6.30 0.40
C PHE A 31 -6.56 -7.11 1.59
N VAL A 32 -5.97 -6.94 2.78
CA VAL A 32 -6.45 -7.59 4.00
C VAL A 32 -7.85 -7.10 4.36
N ALA A 33 -8.09 -5.79 4.30
CA ALA A 33 -9.40 -5.20 4.56
C ALA A 33 -10.46 -5.72 3.57
N LEU A 34 -10.12 -5.75 2.28
CA LEU A 34 -11.00 -6.27 1.23
C LEU A 34 -11.30 -7.76 1.43
N ALA A 35 -10.27 -8.56 1.69
CA ALA A 35 -10.39 -9.99 1.95
C ALA A 35 -11.28 -10.29 3.16
N ARG A 36 -11.11 -9.54 4.26
CA ARG A 36 -11.94 -9.68 5.46
C ARG A 36 -13.40 -9.26 5.21
N SER A 37 -13.62 -8.14 4.54
CA SER A 37 -14.98 -7.64 4.25
C SER A 37 -15.79 -8.58 3.34
N ARG A 38 -15.10 -9.34 2.48
CA ARG A 38 -15.72 -10.26 1.51
C ARG A 38 -15.51 -11.75 1.84
N ALA A 39 -15.01 -12.06 3.05
CA ALA A 39 -14.71 -13.42 3.50
C ALA A 39 -13.94 -14.25 2.46
N TRP A 40 -12.90 -13.67 1.85
CA TRP A 40 -12.08 -14.37 0.85
C TRP A 40 -11.23 -15.48 1.48
N SER A 41 -11.10 -16.60 0.78
CA SER A 41 -10.11 -17.62 1.13
C SER A 41 -8.68 -17.10 0.91
N LEU A 42 -7.72 -17.64 1.66
CA LEU A 42 -6.31 -17.24 1.54
C LEU A 42 -5.79 -17.35 0.10
N ARG A 43 -6.18 -18.40 -0.63
CA ARG A 43 -5.80 -18.60 -2.03
C ARG A 43 -6.29 -17.45 -2.92
N ARG A 44 -7.53 -16.99 -2.74
CA ARG A 44 -8.09 -15.87 -3.50
C ARG A 44 -7.37 -14.56 -3.15
N THR A 45 -7.14 -14.31 -1.87
CA THR A 45 -6.41 -13.11 -1.42
C THR A 45 -5.01 -13.07 -2.03
N LEU A 46 -4.23 -14.13 -1.91
CA LEU A 46 -2.88 -14.21 -2.47
C LEU A 46 -2.89 -14.08 -4.00
N GLY A 47 -3.83 -14.74 -4.69
CA GLY A 47 -3.93 -14.66 -6.15
C GLY A 47 -4.26 -13.26 -6.65
N VAL A 48 -5.23 -12.58 -6.03
CA VAL A 48 -5.59 -11.20 -6.38
C VAL A 48 -4.44 -10.24 -6.06
N THR A 49 -3.85 -10.35 -4.87
CA THR A 49 -2.71 -9.50 -4.47
C THR A 49 -1.51 -9.71 -5.40
N ALA A 50 -1.20 -10.95 -5.79
CA ALA A 50 -0.13 -11.24 -6.75
C ALA A 50 -0.42 -10.64 -8.13
N LEU A 51 -1.65 -10.79 -8.65
CA LEU A 51 -2.04 -10.20 -9.93
C LEU A 51 -1.93 -8.67 -9.92
N CYS A 52 -2.41 -8.03 -8.84
CA CYS A 52 -2.27 -6.59 -8.66
C CYS A 52 -0.80 -6.17 -8.55
N GLY A 53 0.03 -6.92 -7.82
CA GLY A 53 1.47 -6.66 -7.70
C GLY A 53 2.19 -6.74 -9.04
N VAL A 54 1.91 -7.76 -9.85
CA VAL A 54 2.46 -7.90 -11.21
C VAL A 54 2.02 -6.72 -12.08
N GLY A 55 0.73 -6.39 -12.08
CA GLY A 55 0.20 -5.25 -12.83
C GLY A 55 0.82 -3.92 -12.40
N HIS A 56 1.01 -3.72 -11.10
CA HIS A 56 1.66 -2.54 -10.53
C HIS A 56 3.12 -2.41 -11.02
N VAL A 57 3.93 -3.46 -10.88
CA VAL A 57 5.34 -3.45 -11.29
C VAL A 57 5.47 -3.28 -12.81
N ALA A 58 4.68 -4.03 -13.58
CA ALA A 58 4.68 -3.92 -15.04
C ALA A 58 4.28 -2.51 -15.51
N GLY A 59 3.27 -1.91 -14.85
CA GLY A 59 2.86 -0.53 -15.10
C GLY A 59 3.97 0.48 -14.82
N SER A 60 4.69 0.34 -13.70
CA SER A 60 5.83 1.20 -13.36
C SER A 60 6.97 1.08 -14.38
N ILE A 61 7.29 -0.13 -14.82
CA ILE A 61 8.29 -0.37 -15.88
C ILE A 61 7.84 0.29 -17.19
N ALA A 62 6.58 0.12 -17.58
CA ALA A 62 6.05 0.70 -18.81
C ALA A 62 6.08 2.24 -18.77
N LEU A 63 5.68 2.86 -17.66
CA LEU A 63 5.75 4.31 -17.48
C LEU A 63 7.20 4.82 -17.51
N GLY A 64 8.13 4.11 -16.87
CA GLY A 64 9.55 4.44 -16.92
C GLY A 64 10.11 4.37 -18.35
N ALA A 65 9.78 3.30 -19.09
CA ALA A 65 10.17 3.14 -20.49
C ALA A 65 9.60 4.25 -21.39
N LEU A 66 8.33 4.64 -21.18
CA LEU A 66 7.70 5.74 -21.89
C LEU A 66 8.38 7.08 -21.57
N GLY A 67 8.73 7.35 -20.31
CA GLY A 67 9.46 8.54 -19.92
C GLY A 67 10.82 8.65 -20.60
N VAL A 68 11.59 7.54 -20.63
CA VAL A 68 12.86 7.47 -21.35
C VAL A 68 12.65 7.69 -22.86
N ALA A 69 11.64 7.06 -23.46
CA ALA A 69 11.33 7.21 -24.89
C ALA A 69 10.91 8.65 -25.25
N ALA A 70 10.19 9.33 -24.35
CA ALA A 70 9.80 10.73 -24.50
C ALA A 70 10.95 11.73 -24.28
N GLY A 71 12.15 11.25 -23.92
CA GLY A 71 13.30 12.10 -23.63
C GLY A 71 13.21 12.82 -22.28
N TRP A 72 12.28 12.44 -21.40
CA TRP A 72 12.29 12.89 -20.01
C TRP A 72 13.48 12.25 -19.32
N ALA A 73 14.58 13.00 -19.25
CA ALA A 73 15.73 12.64 -18.44
C ALA A 73 15.27 12.31 -17.01
N LEU A 74 16.01 11.43 -16.32
CA LEU A 74 15.70 10.91 -14.98
C LEU A 74 15.20 11.99 -13.99
N GLY A 75 15.70 13.22 -14.09
CA GLY A 75 15.25 14.34 -13.25
C GLY A 75 13.76 14.65 -13.32
N GLY A 76 13.15 14.65 -14.52
CA GLY A 76 11.72 14.97 -14.67
C GLY A 76 10.79 13.88 -14.11
N LEU A 77 11.22 12.61 -14.18
CA LEU A 77 10.48 11.50 -13.59
C LEU A 77 10.53 11.54 -12.06
N VAL A 78 11.67 11.90 -11.49
CA VAL A 78 11.87 12.00 -10.04
C VAL A 78 10.99 13.09 -9.43
N GLU A 79 10.83 14.24 -10.08
CA GLU A 79 9.94 15.30 -9.59
C GLU A 79 8.48 14.85 -9.52
N ILE A 80 7.98 14.17 -10.57
CA ILE A 80 6.62 13.63 -10.62
C ILE A 80 6.43 12.56 -9.55
N GLU A 81 7.43 11.68 -9.37
CA GLU A 81 7.43 10.65 -8.34
C GLU A 81 7.41 11.22 -6.94
N ASN A 82 8.21 12.25 -6.66
CA ASN A 82 8.24 12.94 -5.37
C ASN A 82 6.89 13.59 -5.07
N LEU A 83 6.32 14.34 -6.03
CA LEU A 83 5.01 14.96 -5.86
C LEU A 83 3.92 13.92 -5.56
N ARG A 84 3.91 12.81 -6.32
CA ARG A 84 2.98 11.70 -6.09
C ARG A 84 3.16 11.12 -4.69
N GLY A 85 4.40 10.90 -4.26
CA GLY A 85 4.74 10.36 -2.95
C GLY A 85 4.30 11.27 -1.80
N GLU A 86 4.57 12.57 -1.91
CA GLU A 86 4.15 13.58 -0.93
C GLU A 86 2.63 13.66 -0.81
N LEU A 87 1.92 13.72 -1.94
CA LEU A 87 0.46 13.74 -1.97
C LEU A 87 -0.13 12.45 -1.36
N ALA A 88 0.40 11.29 -1.72
CA ALA A 88 -0.05 10.01 -1.17
C ALA A 88 0.18 9.94 0.34
N GLY A 89 1.36 10.33 0.81
CA GLY A 89 1.69 10.38 2.24
C GLY A 89 0.80 11.34 3.02
N ALA A 90 0.59 12.55 2.49
CA ALA A 90 -0.27 13.55 3.11
C ALA A 90 -1.73 13.07 3.21
N LEU A 91 -2.26 12.44 2.16
CA LEU A 91 -3.62 11.89 2.15
C LEU A 91 -3.77 10.72 3.13
N LEU A 92 -2.82 9.78 3.16
CA LEU A 92 -2.85 8.66 4.10
C LEU A 92 -2.80 9.14 5.56
N LEU A 93 -1.92 10.09 5.86
CA LEU A 93 -1.83 10.69 7.18
C LEU A 93 -3.12 11.43 7.56
N GLY A 94 -3.65 12.26 6.65
CA GLY A 94 -4.87 13.03 6.86
C GLY A 94 -6.08 12.14 7.12
N VAL A 95 -6.30 11.10 6.31
CA VAL A 95 -7.39 10.14 6.50
C VAL A 95 -7.19 9.35 7.80
N GLY A 96 -5.98 8.91 8.10
CA GLY A 96 -5.67 8.19 9.35
C GLY A 96 -5.96 9.02 10.60
N LEU A 97 -5.60 10.31 10.58
CA LEU A 97 -5.90 11.24 11.67
C LEU A 97 -7.41 11.49 11.81
N ALA A 98 -8.11 11.71 10.70
CA ALA A 98 -9.56 11.89 10.70
C ALA A 98 -10.30 10.68 11.26
N TRP A 99 -9.89 9.47 10.87
CA TRP A 99 -10.48 8.23 11.36
C TRP A 99 -10.20 8.00 12.84
N THR A 100 -8.97 8.29 13.28
CA THR A 100 -8.59 8.26 14.71
C THR A 100 -9.46 9.22 15.53
N ALA A 101 -9.60 10.47 15.08
CA ALA A 101 -10.42 11.47 15.76
C ALA A 101 -11.90 11.03 15.85
N TRP A 102 -12.45 10.48 14.77
CA TRP A 102 -13.80 9.93 14.76
C TRP A 102 -13.95 8.74 15.72
N GLY A 103 -12.99 7.81 15.72
CA GLY A 103 -12.96 6.66 16.61
C GLY A 103 -12.92 7.05 18.09
N VAL A 104 -12.05 7.99 18.46
CA VAL A 104 -11.97 8.55 19.82
C VAL A 104 -13.29 9.23 20.20
N ARG A 105 -13.84 10.08 19.31
CA ARG A 105 -15.12 10.76 19.57
C ARG A 105 -16.26 9.78 19.77
N ARG A 106 -16.29 8.67 19.01
CA ARG A 106 -17.26 7.59 19.16
C ARG A 106 -17.07 6.85 20.48
N ALA A 107 -15.85 6.50 20.85
CA ALA A 107 -15.54 5.81 22.11
C ALA A 107 -15.93 6.65 23.33
N LEU A 108 -15.63 7.95 23.33
CA LEU A 108 -16.01 8.87 24.42
C LEU A 108 -17.52 9.11 24.52
N ARG A 109 -18.27 8.93 23.41
CA ARG A 109 -19.72 9.08 23.37
C ARG A 109 -20.48 7.77 23.58
N ALA A 110 -19.79 6.63 23.60
CA ALA A 110 -20.40 5.35 23.87
C ALA A 110 -20.87 5.33 25.33
N ARG A 111 -22.20 5.37 25.54
CA ARG A 111 -22.81 5.16 26.86
C ARG A 111 -22.67 3.67 27.22
N PRO A 112 -22.39 3.31 28.48
CA PRO A 112 -22.52 1.91 28.91
C PRO A 112 -23.98 1.48 28.74
N HIS A 113 -24.21 0.41 27.98
CA HIS A 113 -25.52 -0.22 27.89
C HIS A 113 -25.69 -1.12 29.11
N GLU A 114 -26.55 -0.73 30.05
CA GLU A 114 -27.01 -1.62 31.12
C GLU A 114 -28.07 -2.56 30.53
N HIS A 115 -27.75 -3.85 30.43
CA HIS A 115 -28.76 -4.87 30.18
C HIS A 115 -29.25 -5.39 31.53
N LEU A 116 -30.57 -5.29 31.76
CA LEU A 116 -31.23 -5.99 32.84
C LEU A 116 -31.12 -7.50 32.58
N HIS A 117 -30.21 -8.17 33.30
CA HIS A 117 -30.17 -9.62 33.35
C HIS A 117 -31.31 -10.12 34.24
N ALA A 118 -32.41 -10.55 33.61
CA ALA A 118 -33.43 -11.34 34.30
C ALA A 118 -32.90 -12.77 34.48
N HIS A 119 -32.49 -13.11 35.69
CA HIS A 119 -32.23 -14.49 36.10
C HIS A 119 -33.55 -15.09 36.61
N ALA A 120 -33.93 -16.24 36.06
CA ALA A 120 -35.00 -17.11 36.53
C ALA A 120 -34.39 -18.38 37.12
#